data_AF-A0A931TAC6-F1
#
_entry.id   AF-A0A931TAC6-F1
#
_cell.length_a   1.000
_cell.length_b   1.000
_cell.length_c   1.000
_cell.angle_alpha   90.00
_cell.angle_beta   90.00
_cell.angle_gamma   90.00
#
_symmetry.space_group_name_H-M   'P 1'
#
loop_
_entity.id
_entity.type
_entity.pdbx_description
1 polymer ?
#
loop_
_entity_poly.entity_id
_entity_poly.type
_entity_poly.pdbx_seq_one_letter_code
_entity_poly.pdbx_strand_id
1 'polypeptide(L)'
;MPRTITLEPYEGSWPPDDPDAGFRRMVAEYSRIDPMPTLEVLGRNKRIPVGALVNFILARYGTSGSDALLEMGPRVVRQMDEIVRTAEAANTDEARLDAYRALKAIVSWLLVPLDDPSRRAGGR
;
A
#
# COMPACT_ATOMS: atom_id res chain seq x y z
N MET A 1 20.71 -9.00 -18.70
CA MET A 1 20.71 -7.73 -19.48
C MET A 1 20.29 -6.61 -18.54
N PRO A 2 21.04 -5.50 -18.42
CA PRO A 2 20.56 -4.34 -17.67
C PRO A 2 19.31 -3.75 -18.33
N ARG A 3 18.35 -3.28 -17.53
CA ARG A 3 17.12 -2.64 -17.99
C ARG A 3 17.12 -1.18 -17.56
N THR A 4 16.82 -0.28 -18.49
CA THR A 4 16.68 1.15 -18.23
C THR A 4 15.20 1.50 -18.09
N ILE A 5 14.86 2.28 -17.06
CA ILE A 5 13.51 2.82 -16.82
C ILE A 5 13.65 4.33 -16.69
N THR A 6 12.78 5.07 -17.38
CA THR A 6 12.66 6.52 -17.25
C THR A 6 11.61 6.85 -16.19
N LEU A 7 11.96 7.69 -15.21
CA LEU A 7 11.02 8.19 -14.22
C LEU A 7 10.34 9.44 -14.78
N GLU A 8 9.27 9.24 -15.55
CA GLU A 8 8.52 10.34 -16.17
C GLU A 8 7.25 10.69 -15.38
N PRO A 9 6.89 11.97 -15.26
CA PRO A 9 5.59 12.37 -14.75
C PRO A 9 4.49 11.80 -15.64
N TYR A 10 3.44 11.31 -15.01
CA TYR A 10 2.24 10.85 -15.70
C TYR A 10 1.18 11.95 -15.67
N GLU A 11 0.76 12.40 -16.84
CA GLU A 11 -0.38 13.31 -17.01
C GLU A 11 -1.47 12.62 -17.79
N GLY A 12 -2.72 12.77 -17.36
CA GLY A 12 -3.86 12.17 -18.03
C GLY A 12 -5.17 12.82 -17.65
N SER A 13 -6.15 12.65 -18.52
CA SER A 13 -7.57 12.87 -18.24
C SER A 13 -8.29 11.54 -18.37
N TRP A 14 -9.35 11.34 -17.59
CA TRP A 14 -10.14 10.12 -17.60
C TRP A 14 -11.64 10.45 -17.52
N PRO A 15 -12.49 9.63 -18.14
CA PRO A 15 -13.94 9.75 -18.02
C PRO A 15 -14.42 9.65 -16.56
N PRO A 16 -15.56 10.28 -16.21
CA PRO A 16 -16.13 10.20 -14.85
C PRO A 16 -16.48 8.78 -14.40
N ASP A 17 -16.69 7.87 -15.35
CA ASP A 17 -17.08 6.47 -15.17
C ASP A 17 -15.91 5.48 -15.34
N ASP A 18 -14.67 5.95 -15.46
CA ASP A 18 -13.49 5.08 -15.52
C ASP A 18 -13.29 4.37 -14.16
N PRO A 19 -13.39 3.02 -14.11
CA PRO A 19 -13.24 2.26 -12.87
C PRO A 19 -11.86 2.40 -12.21
N ASP A 20 -10.84 2.77 -12.99
CA ASP A 20 -9.46 2.94 -12.56
C ASP A 20 -9.06 4.42 -12.39
N ALA A 21 -10.00 5.37 -12.56
CA ALA A 21 -9.77 6.80 -12.42
C ALA A 21 -9.05 7.17 -11.12
N GLY A 22 -9.42 6.51 -10.01
CA GLY A 22 -8.80 6.73 -8.70
C GLY A 22 -7.31 6.36 -8.70
N PHE A 23 -6.96 5.21 -9.31
CA PHE A 23 -5.58 4.75 -9.39
C PHE A 23 -4.75 5.59 -10.36
N ARG A 24 -5.27 5.89 -11.56
CA ARG A 24 -4.60 6.78 -12.54
C ARG A 24 -4.31 8.15 -11.95
N ARG A 25 -5.25 8.72 -11.19
CA ARG A 25 -5.06 9.99 -10.48
C ARG A 25 -3.95 9.92 -9.45
N MET A 26 -3.90 8.84 -8.67
CA MET A 26 -2.84 8.62 -7.69
C MET A 26 -1.47 8.50 -8.37
N VAL A 27 -1.37 7.75 -9.47
CA VAL A 27 -0.13 7.68 -10.27
C VAL A 27 0.27 9.05 -10.81
N ALA A 28 -0.68 9.85 -11.31
CA ALA A 28 -0.42 11.20 -11.81
C ALA A 28 0.08 12.14 -10.69
N GLU A 29 -0.47 12.03 -9.49
CA GLU A 29 -0.06 12.83 -8.34
C GLU A 29 1.36 12.45 -7.86
N TYR A 30 1.63 11.16 -7.67
CA TYR A 30 2.90 10.68 -7.12
C TYR A 30 4.06 10.71 -8.13
N SER A 31 3.79 10.55 -9.42
CA SER A 31 4.83 10.62 -10.48
C SER A 31 5.44 12.02 -10.64
N ARG A 32 4.84 13.05 -10.03
CA ARG A 32 5.42 14.41 -9.97
C ARG A 32 6.47 14.58 -8.88
N ILE A 33 6.57 13.62 -7.96
CA ILE A 33 7.55 13.63 -6.89
C ILE A 33 8.81 12.96 -7.42
N ASP A 34 9.94 13.66 -7.38
CA ASP A 34 11.24 13.08 -7.73
C ASP A 34 11.77 12.23 -6.56
N PRO A 35 11.86 10.89 -6.69
CA PRO A 35 12.37 10.03 -5.62
C PRO A 35 13.91 9.98 -5.57
N MET A 36 14.59 10.46 -6.61
CA MET A 36 16.03 10.25 -6.79
C MET A 36 16.91 10.93 -5.72
N PRO A 37 16.63 12.16 -5.26
CA PRO A 37 17.47 12.81 -4.25
C PRO A 37 17.61 11.97 -2.97
N THR A 38 16.53 11.34 -2.52
CA THR A 38 16.52 10.46 -1.35
C THR A 38 17.33 9.19 -1.59
N LEU A 39 17.13 8.54 -2.75
CA LEU A 39 17.83 7.30 -3.10
C LEU A 39 19.33 7.50 -3.32
N GLU A 40 19.72 8.64 -3.89
CA GLU A 40 21.13 9.00 -4.07
C GLU A 40 21.83 9.26 -2.74
N VAL A 41 21.21 10.01 -1.84
CA VAL A 41 21.74 10.23 -0.48
C VAL A 41 21.89 8.90 0.25
N LEU A 42 20.88 8.04 0.18
CA LEU A 42 20.92 6.71 0.81
C LEU A 42 22.02 5.83 0.20
N GLY A 43 22.12 5.79 -1.13
CA GLY A 43 23.14 5.05 -1.86
C GLY A 43 24.56 5.50 -1.50
N ARG A 44 24.81 6.81 -1.45
CA ARG A 44 26.10 7.36 -1.01
C ARG A 44 26.42 6.98 0.43
N ASN A 45 25.47 7.15 1.36
CA ASN A 45 25.68 6.88 2.78
C ASN A 45 25.91 5.39 3.09
N LYS A 46 25.25 4.50 2.34
CA LYS A 46 25.37 3.05 2.53
C LYS A 46 26.37 2.38 1.58
N ARG A 47 26.98 3.15 0.67
CA ARG A 47 27.89 2.67 -0.39
C ARG A 47 27.24 1.57 -1.24
N ILE A 48 25.96 1.74 -1.57
CA ILE A 48 25.19 0.82 -2.41
C ILE A 48 24.88 1.52 -3.74
N PRO A 49 25.11 0.87 -4.91
CA PRO A 49 24.73 1.44 -6.19
C PRO A 49 23.23 1.75 -6.25
N VAL A 50 22.86 2.94 -6.74
CA VAL A 50 21.44 3.38 -6.78
C VAL A 50 20.58 2.40 -7.56
N GLY A 51 21.06 1.85 -8.68
CA GLY A 51 20.34 0.82 -9.42
C GLY A 51 20.06 -0.46 -8.61
N ALA A 52 20.96 -0.83 -7.70
CA ALA A 52 20.74 -1.97 -6.80
C ALA A 52 19.70 -1.65 -5.71
N LEU A 53 19.68 -0.41 -5.20
CA LEU A 53 18.64 0.07 -4.27
C LEU A 53 17.27 0.11 -4.94
N VAL A 54 17.18 0.65 -6.16
CA VAL A 54 15.93 0.68 -6.94
C VAL A 54 15.44 -0.74 -7.21
N ASN A 55 16.34 -1.64 -7.65
CA ASN A 55 15.97 -3.04 -7.86
C ASN A 55 15.50 -3.71 -6.56
N PHE A 56 16.16 -3.46 -5.43
CA PHE A 56 15.72 -3.94 -4.13
C PHE A 56 14.33 -3.40 -3.78
N ILE A 57 14.08 -2.10 -3.94
CA ILE A 57 12.77 -1.50 -3.62
C ILE A 57 11.67 -2.09 -4.52
N LEU A 58 11.92 -2.19 -5.82
CA LEU A 58 10.98 -2.80 -6.75
C LEU A 58 10.75 -4.30 -6.45
N ALA A 59 11.78 -5.05 -6.07
CA ALA A 59 11.65 -6.46 -5.72
C ALA A 59 11.11 -6.71 -4.29
N ARG A 60 11.26 -5.75 -3.38
CA ARG A 60 10.86 -5.88 -1.97
C ARG A 60 9.50 -5.26 -1.68
N TYR A 61 9.10 -4.27 -2.48
CA TYR A 61 7.85 -3.53 -2.29
C TYR A 61 6.98 -3.52 -3.57
N GLY A 62 7.60 -3.59 -4.76
CA GLY A 62 6.88 -3.58 -6.05
C GLY A 62 6.39 -4.96 -6.50
N THR A 63 7.16 -6.04 -6.31
CA THR A 63 6.74 -7.42 -6.62
C THR A 63 5.96 -8.06 -5.48
N SER A 64 5.98 -7.44 -4.31
CA SER A 64 5.24 -7.85 -3.14
C SER A 64 3.97 -7.00 -3.00
N GLY A 65 2.97 -7.26 -3.84
CA GLY A 65 1.60 -6.82 -3.57
C GLY A 65 1.03 -7.30 -2.22
N SER A 66 1.79 -8.11 -1.47
CA SER A 66 1.51 -8.56 -0.09
C SER A 66 2.37 -7.92 1.00
N ASP A 67 3.58 -7.39 0.75
CA ASP A 67 4.37 -6.80 1.86
C ASP A 67 3.90 -5.39 2.23
N ALA A 68 3.30 -4.63 1.31
CA ALA A 68 2.54 -3.43 1.67
C ALA A 68 1.29 -3.78 2.51
N LEU A 69 0.74 -5.00 2.34
CA LEU A 69 -0.28 -5.57 3.22
C LEU A 69 0.27 -5.97 4.60
N LEU A 70 1.56 -6.34 4.68
CA LEU A 70 2.24 -6.80 5.91
C LEU A 70 2.99 -5.68 6.68
N GLU A 71 3.40 -4.59 6.03
CA GLU A 71 3.90 -3.35 6.66
C GLU A 71 2.77 -2.54 7.32
N MET A 72 1.51 -2.80 6.95
CA MET A 72 0.36 -2.46 7.78
C MET A 72 0.26 -3.33 9.05
N GLY A 73 0.91 -4.50 9.10
CA GLY A 73 0.81 -5.48 10.17
C GLY A 73 0.96 -4.88 11.57
N PRO A 74 2.07 -4.20 11.92
CA PRO A 74 2.21 -3.63 13.26
C PRO A 74 1.21 -2.51 13.56
N ARG A 75 0.83 -1.71 12.56
CA ARG A 75 -0.07 -0.56 12.75
C ARG A 75 -1.53 -0.98 12.85
N VAL A 76 -1.97 -1.88 11.97
CA VAL A 76 -3.32 -2.43 11.94
C VAL A 76 -3.53 -3.36 13.13
N VAL A 77 -2.53 -4.16 13.51
CA VAL A 77 -2.59 -4.94 14.77
C VAL A 77 -2.71 -4.01 15.98
N ARG A 78 -1.94 -2.92 16.05
CA ARG A 78 -2.11 -1.91 17.13
C ARG A 78 -3.49 -1.24 17.10
N GLN A 79 -4.04 -0.98 15.92
CA GLN A 79 -5.38 -0.42 15.78
C GLN A 79 -6.46 -1.40 16.24
N MET A 80 -6.34 -2.68 15.87
CA MET A 80 -7.26 -3.73 16.31
C MET A 80 -7.18 -3.92 17.83
N ASP A 81 -5.97 -3.91 18.40
CA ASP A 81 -5.74 -3.95 19.86
C ASP A 81 -6.38 -2.76 20.58
N GLU A 82 -6.23 -1.55 20.05
CA GLU A 82 -6.86 -0.35 20.61
C GLU A 82 -8.39 -0.44 20.63
N ILE A 83 -8.99 -0.94 19.55
CA ILE A 83 -10.45 -1.15 19.44
C ILE A 83 -10.94 -2.12 20.52
N VAL A 84 -10.23 -3.24 20.72
CA VAL A 84 -10.58 -4.24 21.74
C VAL A 84 -10.43 -3.62 23.13
N ARG A 85 -9.29 -3.00 23.43
CA ARG A 85 -9.02 -2.40 24.74
C ARG A 85 -10.03 -1.30 25.10
N THR A 86 -10.44 -0.49 24.13
CA THR A 86 -11.45 0.57 24.33
C THR A 86 -12.81 -0.02 24.69
N ALA A 87 -13.22 -1.09 24.00
CA ALA A 87 -14.47 -1.77 24.31
C ALA A 87 -14.44 -2.51 25.65
N GLU A 88 -13.31 -3.14 25.99
CA GLU A 88 -13.13 -3.80 27.29
C GLU A 88 -13.16 -2.79 28.45
N ALA A 89 -12.53 -1.63 28.28
CA ALA A 89 -12.55 -0.56 29.27
C ALA A 89 -13.96 0.01 29.50
N ALA A 90 -14.78 0.11 28.44
CA ALA A 90 -16.18 0.53 28.55
C ALA A 90 -17.06 -0.53 29.23
N ASN A 91 -16.72 -1.81 29.09
CA ASN A 91 -17.39 -2.96 29.71
C ASN A 91 -18.92 -3.01 29.49
N THR A 92 -19.38 -2.67 28.29
CA THR A 92 -20.78 -2.80 27.86
C THR A 92 -20.91 -3.71 26.65
N ASP A 93 -22.08 -4.31 26.47
CA ASP A 93 -22.35 -5.18 25.31
C ASP A 93 -22.43 -4.37 24.02
N GLU A 94 -22.93 -3.14 24.08
CA GLU A 94 -22.94 -2.20 22.96
C GLU A 94 -21.51 -1.89 22.47
N ALA A 95 -20.58 -1.60 23.39
CA ALA A 95 -19.20 -1.30 23.04
C ALA A 95 -18.48 -2.51 22.43
N ARG A 96 -18.75 -3.73 22.94
CA ARG A 96 -18.23 -4.98 22.37
C ARG A 96 -18.77 -5.21 20.95
N LEU A 97 -20.06 -4.95 20.73
CA LEU A 97 -20.69 -5.15 19.43
C LEU A 97 -20.13 -4.16 18.39
N ASP A 98 -19.91 -2.91 18.79
CA ASP A 98 -19.31 -1.89 17.92
C ASP A 98 -17.84 -2.20 17.60
N ALA A 99 -17.07 -2.67 18.59
CA ALA A 99 -15.72 -3.18 18.35
C ALA A 99 -15.71 -4.36 17.37
N TYR A 100 -16.62 -5.32 17.53
CA TYR A 100 -16.75 -6.45 16.60
C TYR A 100 -17.05 -6.00 15.17
N ARG A 101 -17.96 -5.03 14.98
CA ARG A 101 -18.25 -4.45 13.65
C ARG A 101 -17.02 -3.78 13.04
N ALA A 102 -16.28 -3.02 13.82
CA ALA A 102 -15.06 -2.35 13.36
C ALA A 102 -13.97 -3.36 12.98
N LEU A 103 -13.74 -4.38 13.80
CA LEU A 103 -12.80 -5.47 13.51
C LEU A 103 -13.22 -6.24 12.25
N LYS A 104 -14.51 -6.55 12.10
CA LYS A 104 -15.04 -7.21 10.90
C LYS A 104 -14.79 -6.38 9.63
N ALA A 105 -14.92 -5.05 9.70
CA ALA A 105 -14.63 -4.18 8.56
C ALA A 105 -13.14 -4.23 8.17
N ILE A 106 -12.23 -4.22 9.15
CA ILE A 106 -10.79 -4.36 8.92
C ILE A 106 -10.48 -5.74 8.30
N VAL A 107 -11.04 -6.82 8.84
CA VAL A 107 -10.85 -8.18 8.32
C VAL A 107 -11.38 -8.33 6.90
N SER A 108 -12.60 -7.83 6.62
CA SER A 108 -13.17 -7.87 5.27
C SER A 108 -12.26 -7.17 4.26
N TRP A 109 -11.69 -6.02 4.63
CA TRP A 109 -10.76 -5.30 3.77
C TRP A 109 -9.45 -6.07 3.52
N LEU A 110 -8.93 -6.77 4.54
CA LEU A 110 -7.74 -7.62 4.45
C LEU A 110 -7.97 -8.92 3.66
N LEU A 111 -9.22 -9.39 3.55
CA LEU A 111 -9.59 -10.61 2.80
C LEU A 111 -9.74 -10.38 1.30
N VAL A 112 -10.13 -9.18 0.85
CA VAL A 112 -10.27 -8.83 -0.58
C VAL A 112 -9.05 -9.20 -1.45
N PRO A 113 -7.78 -8.97 -1.02
CA PRO A 113 -6.58 -9.45 -1.71
C PRO A 113 -6.40 -10.97 -1.78
N LEU A 114 -6.96 -11.70 -0.81
CA LEU A 114 -6.72 -13.12 -0.58
C LEU A 114 -7.74 -14.00 -1.30
N ASP A 115 -8.99 -13.52 -1.40
CA ASP A 115 -10.10 -14.26 -2.02
C ASP A 115 -10.07 -14.22 -3.56
N ASP A 116 -9.34 -13.28 -4.17
CA ASP A 116 -9.18 -13.21 -5.62
C ASP A 116 -7.78 -12.76 -6.05
N PRO A 117 -6.82 -13.70 -6.15
CA PRO A 117 -5.46 -13.41 -6.64
C PRO A 117 -5.43 -12.94 -8.10
N SER A 118 -6.48 -13.24 -8.88
CA SER A 118 -6.59 -13.01 -10.33
C SER A 118 -7.39 -11.76 -10.73
N ARG A 119 -8.18 -11.15 -9.83
CA ARG A 119 -8.78 -9.82 -10.08
C ARG A 119 -7.74 -8.70 -10.29
N ARG A 120 -6.49 -9.00 -9.99
CA ARG A 120 -5.32 -8.14 -10.17
C ARG A 120 -4.56 -8.41 -11.46
N ALA A 121 -5.02 -9.37 -12.27
CA ALA A 121 -4.43 -9.76 -13.54
C ALA A 121 -5.51 -9.98 -14.61
N GLY A 122 -6.02 -8.89 -15.20
CA GLY A 122 -6.60 -8.90 -16.55
C GLY A 122 -8.03 -8.37 -16.70
N GLY A 123 -8.20 -7.34 -17.56
CA GLY A 123 -9.52 -6.82 -17.91
C GLY A 123 -9.61 -5.88 -19.12
N ARG A 124 -8.63 -5.92 -20.04
CA ARG A 124 -8.42 -5.14 -21.29
C ARG A 124 -7.84 -3.74 -21.15
#